data_AF-A0A7C7JZX5-F1
#
_entry.id   AF-A0A7C7JZX5-F1
#
_cell.length_a   1.000
_cell.length_b   1.000
_cell.length_c   1.000
_cell.angle_alpha   90.00
_cell.angle_beta   90.00
_cell.angle_gamma   90.00
#
_symmetry.space_group_name_H-M   'P 1'
#
loop_
_entity.id
_entity.type
_entity.pdbx_description
1 polymer ?
#
loop_
_entity_poly.entity_id
_entity_poly.type
_entity_poly.pdbx_seq_one_letter_code
_entity_poly.pdbx_strand_id
1 'polypeptide(L)' 'MLLQSFLDYLLLEKNYSALTIKAYGKDIQSFLDFLKEEYKDENLKEVNYSQIRTWIIKMVNQNIS' A
#
# COMPACT_ATOMS: atom_id res chain seq x y z
N MET A 1 9.81 -2.26 8.25
CA MET A 1 10.51 -1.06 8.73
C MET A 1 10.05 0.23 8.04
N LEU A 2 9.84 0.27 6.70
CA LEU A 2 9.35 1.50 6.03
C LEU A 2 7.85 1.77 6.24
N LEU A 3 7.00 0.74 6.13
CA LEU A 3 5.55 0.88 6.32
C LEU A 3 5.21 1.36 7.73
N GLN A 4 5.80 0.74 8.77
CA GLN A 4 5.53 1.14 10.15
C GLN A 4 5.91 2.60 10.40
N SER A 5 7.10 3.05 9.95
CA SER A 5 7.50 4.45 10.10
C SER A 5 6.57 5.42 9.37
N PHE A 6 6.00 5.03 8.23
CA PHE A 6 5.00 5.84 7.54
C PHE A 6 3.66 5.89 8.30
N LEU A 7 3.21 4.77 8.87
CA LEU A 7 2.00 4.72 9.67
C LEU A 7 2.15 5.51 10.98
N ASP A 8 3.32 5.44 11.61
CA ASP A 8 3.65 6.23 12.80
C ASP A 8 3.68 7.73 12.47
N TYR A 9 4.21 8.12 11.31
CA TYR A 9 4.13 9.49 10.81
C TYR A 9 2.67 9.96 10.64
N LEU A 10 1.82 9.14 10.03
CA LEU A 10 0.40 9.49 9.87
C LEU A 10 -0.31 9.61 11.23
N LEU A 11 0.05 8.78 12.20
CA LEU A 11 -0.54 8.79 13.53
C LEU A 11 -0.07 9.99 14.36
N LEU A 12 1.24 10.23 14.41
CA LEU A 12 1.85 11.20 15.32
C LEU A 12 1.89 12.61 14.71
N GLU A 13 2.28 12.73 13.44
CA GLU A 13 2.49 14.03 12.78
C GLU A 13 1.23 14.52 12.07
N LYS A 14 0.44 13.60 11.48
CA LYS A 14 -0.83 13.95 10.81
C LYS A 14 -2.05 13.78 11.69
N ASN A 15 -1.89 13.19 12.88
CA ASN A 15 -2.95 13.00 13.86
C ASN A 15 -4.19 12.28 13.29
N TYR A 16 -3.97 11.33 12.38
CA TYR A 16 -5.03 10.53 11.78
C TYR A 16 -5.58 9.51 12.78
N SER A 17 -6.88 9.21 12.67
CA SER A 17 -7.54 8.25 13.55
C SER A 17 -6.94 6.86 13.41
N ALA A 18 -6.97 6.06 14.48
CA ALA A 18 -6.48 4.68 14.45
C ALA A 18 -7.16 3.81 13.36
N LEU A 19 -8.43 4.08 13.05
CA LEU A 19 -9.16 3.43 11.97
C LEU A 19 -8.60 3.81 10.60
N THR A 20 -8.28 5.09 10.39
CA THR A 20 -7.62 5.59 9.18
C THR A 20 -6.24 4.94 9.02
N ILE A 21 -5.41 4.91 10.07
CA ILE A 21 -4.10 4.25 10.05
C ILE A 21 -4.22 2.78 9.67
N LYS A 22 -5.20 2.07 10.25
CA LYS A 22 -5.45 0.66 9.94
C LYS A 22 -5.87 0.45 8.48
N ALA A 23 -6.72 1.31 7.93
CA ALA A 23 -7.11 1.26 6.53
C ALA A 23 -5.90 1.47 5.61
N TYR A 24 -5.13 2.53 5.83
CA TYR A 24 -3.90 2.79 5.08
C TYR A 24 -2.90 1.63 5.15
N GLY A 25 -2.68 1.06 6.35
CA GLY A 25 -1.80 -0.08 6.54
C GLY A 25 -2.28 -1.31 5.76
N LYS A 26 -3.59 -1.58 5.75
CA LYS A 26 -4.18 -2.68 4.98
C LYS A 26 -4.00 -2.48 3.48
N ASP A 27 -4.23 -1.28 2.98
CA ASP A 27 -4.13 -0.98 1.54
C ASP A 27 -2.69 -1.09 1.04
N ILE A 28 -1.72 -0.55 1.79
CA ILE A 28 -0.30 -0.64 1.43
C ILE A 28 0.20 -2.08 1.54
N GLN A 29 -0.26 -2.85 2.53
CA GLN A 29 0.10 -4.26 2.64
C GLN A 29 -0.47 -5.07 1.45
N SER A 30 -1.72 -4.82 1.07
CA SER A 30 -2.32 -5.45 -0.13
C SER A 30 -1.52 -5.14 -1.40
N PHE A 31 -1.00 -3.92 -1.53
CA PHE A 31 -0.12 -3.56 -2.64
C PHE A 31 1.23 -4.30 -2.61
N LEU A 32 1.84 -4.42 -1.43
CA LEU A 32 3.09 -5.19 -1.27
C LEU A 32 2.89 -6.66 -1.65
N ASP A 33 1.79 -7.26 -1.22
CA ASP A 33 1.46 -8.65 -1.53
C ASP A 33 1.28 -8.82 -3.05
N PHE A 34 0.61 -7.87 -3.71
CA PHE A 34 0.50 -7.82 -5.17
C PHE A 34 1.86 -7.75 -5.88
N LEU A 35 2.77 -6.88 -5.42
CA LEU A 35 4.09 -6.75 -6.02
C LEU A 35 4.89 -8.06 -5.89
N LYS A 36 4.79 -8.71 -4.73
CA LYS A 36 5.47 -9.97 -4.45
C LYS A 36 4.96 -11.11 -5.34
N GLU A 37 3.64 -11.18 -5.55
CA GLU A 37 3.02 -12.20 -6.39
C GLU A 37 3.33 -12.02 -7.88
N GLU A 38 3.16 -10.82 -8.41
CA GLU A 38 3.21 -10.58 -9.87
C GLU A 38 4.62 -10.24 -10.36
N TYR A 39 5.43 -9.58 -9.53
CA TYR A 39 6.75 -9.05 -9.92
C TYR A 39 7.91 -9.67 -9.14
N LYS A 40 7.63 -10.51 -8.12
CA LYS A 40 8.64 -11.07 -7.19
C LYS A 40 9.51 -9.99 -6.53
N ASP A 41 8.91 -8.81 -6.34
CA ASP A 41 9.55 -7.64 -5.77
C ASP A 41 8.64 -7.10 -4.66
N GLU A 42 9.22 -6.57 -3.59
CA GLU A 42 8.49 -5.93 -2.49
C GLU A 42 9.12 -4.58 -2.12
N ASN A 43 10.07 -4.09 -2.94
CA ASN A 43 10.80 -2.87 -2.70
C ASN A 43 10.00 -1.64 -3.16
N LEU A 44 9.26 -1.04 -2.22
CA LEU A 44 8.52 0.21 -2.44
C LEU A 44 9.36 1.38 -2.98
N LYS A 45 10.70 1.34 -2.86
CA LYS A 45 11.57 2.38 -3.42
C LYS A 45 11.85 2.21 -4.91
N GLU A 46 11.71 1.00 -5.43
CA GLU A 46 11.99 0.66 -6.83
C GLU A 46 10.70 0.47 -7.65
N VAL A 47 9.54 0.58 -6.99
CA VAL A 47 8.24 0.56 -7.63
C VAL A 47 8.14 1.66 -8.69
N ASN A 48 7.79 1.25 -9.91
CA ASN A 48 7.54 2.17 -11.02
C ASN A 48 6.03 2.39 -11.24
N TYR A 49 5.72 3.44 -12.01
CA TYR A 49 4.35 3.82 -12.32
C TYR A 49 3.52 2.72 -12.99
N SER A 50 4.14 1.86 -13.82
CA SER A 50 3.46 0.77 -14.51
C SER A 50 2.93 -0.29 -13.54
N GLN A 51 3.73 -0.63 -12.52
CA GLN A 51 3.33 -1.56 -11.45
C GLN A 51 2.14 -1.02 -10.65
N ILE A 52 2.18 0.27 -10.28
CA ILE A 52 1.08 0.94 -9.56
C ILE A 52 -0.20 0.93 -10.42
N ARG A 53 -0.09 1.28 -11.71
CA ARG A 53 -1.24 1.29 -12.62
C ARG A 53 -1.86 -0.10 -12.78
N THR A 54 -1.02 -1.13 -12.87
CA THR A 54 -1.47 -2.52 -12.99
C THR A 54 -2.24 -2.94 -11.74
N TRP A 55 -1.77 -2.56 -10.56
CA TRP A 55 -2.47 -2.79 -9.30
C TRP A 55 -3.85 -2.12 -9.25
N ILE A 56 -3.94 -0.85 -9.66
CA ILE A 56 -5.23 -0.12 -9.72
C ILE A 56 -6.21 -0.84 -10.67
N ILE A 57 -5.75 -1.27 -11.84
CA ILE A 57 -6.59 -2.02 -12.79
C ILE A 57 -7.05 -3.35 -12.17
N LYS A 58 -6.17 -4.08 -11.47
CA LYS A 58 -6.51 -5.32 -10.76
C LYS A 58 -7.60 -5.06 -9.70
N MET A 59 -7.46 -4.01 -8.89
CA MET A 59 -8.44 -3.62 -7.88
C MET A 59 -9.82 -3.29 -8.48
N VAL A 60 -9.85 -2.51 -9.57
CA VAL A 60 -11.09 -2.17 -10.29
C VAL A 60 -11.76 -3.43 -10.85
N ASN A 61 -10.99 -4.32 -11.46
CA ASN A 61 -11.51 -5.56 -12.03
C ASN A 61 -12.03 -6.53 -10.95
N GLN A 62 -11.48 -6.47 -9.74
CA GLN A 62 -11.92 -7.30 -8.61
C GLN A 62 -13.19 -6.77 -7.91
N ASN A 63 -13.80 -5.67 -8.38
CA ASN A 63 -14.96 -5.02 -7.74
C ASN A 63 -14.73 -4.68 -6.24
N ILE A 64 -13.48 -4.40 -5.86
CA ILE A 64 -13.17 -3.93 -4.52
C ILE A 64 -13.40 -2.41 -4.54
N SER A 65 -14.60 -1.98 -4.16
CA SER A 65 -15.02 -0.57 -4.03
C SER A 65 -15.59 -0.28 -2.66
#